data_AF-K1T0Y9-F1
#
_entry.id   AF-K1T0Y9-F1
#
_cell.length_a   1.000
_cell.length_b   1.000
_cell.length_c   1.000
_cell.angle_alpha   90.00
_cell.angle_beta   90.00
_cell.angle_gamma   90.00
#
_symmetry.space_group_name_H-M   'P 1'
#
loop_
_entity.id
_entity.type
_entity.pdbx_description
1 polymer ?
#
loop_
_entity_poly.entity_id
_entity_poly.type
_entity_poly.pdbx_seq_one_letter_code
_entity_poly.pdbx_strand_id
1 'polypeptide(L)'
;MGFTYVPTNDHEMVIGLRKVEIDALFIFENIWLLCEDTIKSANIKEHIRTKNEAFGEIKKNLSSFQDKLIELFPDKAELLNRYDVGRIKVYGLYVSKEEVSLSEDEDKLFSNLIFIQPKTLNYFQWISQCIKLS
;
A
#
# COMPACT_ATOMS: atom_id res chain seq x y z
N MET A 1 -4.04 8.95 -18.54
CA MET A 1 -4.77 8.85 -17.26
C MET A 1 -4.27 7.62 -16.54
N GLY A 2 -4.06 7.70 -15.23
CA GLY A 2 -3.53 6.61 -14.43
C GLY A 2 -3.41 7.02 -12.98
N PHE A 3 -2.80 6.16 -12.17
CA PHE A 3 -2.55 6.44 -10.77
C PHE A 3 -1.69 7.69 -10.59
N THR A 4 -2.07 8.54 -9.64
CA THR A 4 -1.26 9.66 -9.15
C THR A 4 -0.48 9.20 -7.93
N TYR A 5 0.82 9.48 -7.94
CA TYR A 5 1.72 9.14 -6.85
C TYR A 5 1.67 10.20 -5.74
N VAL A 6 1.62 9.74 -4.49
CA VAL A 6 1.79 10.54 -3.27
C VAL A 6 3.02 9.98 -2.51
N PRO A 7 4.07 10.79 -2.30
CA PRO A 7 5.35 10.31 -1.77
C PRO A 7 5.32 10.16 -0.26
N THR A 8 4.71 9.08 0.22
CA THR A 8 4.55 8.79 1.66
C THR A 8 5.80 8.23 2.35
N ASN A 9 6.84 7.86 1.59
CA ASN A 9 8.09 7.35 2.14
C ASN A 9 8.70 8.31 3.17
N ASP A 10 9.36 7.79 4.21
CA ASP A 10 9.99 8.56 5.29
C ASP A 10 9.02 9.44 6.11
N HIS A 11 7.70 9.27 5.95
CA HIS A 11 6.68 9.97 6.73
C HIS A 11 5.96 9.00 7.67
N GLU A 12 6.35 9.05 8.94
CA GLU A 12 5.64 8.32 9.99
C GLU A 12 4.39 9.08 10.44
N MET A 13 3.29 8.36 10.64
CA MET A 13 2.04 8.92 11.13
C MET A 13 1.40 8.01 12.17
N VAL A 14 0.69 8.61 13.12
CA VAL A 14 -0.05 7.86 14.15
C VAL A 14 -1.48 7.67 13.66
N ILE A 15 -1.87 6.42 13.43
CA ILE A 15 -3.18 6.02 12.95
C ILE A 15 -3.76 4.98 13.91
N GLY A 16 -4.89 5.31 14.52
CA GLY A 16 -5.45 4.51 15.61
C GLY A 16 -4.45 4.37 16.76
N LEU A 17 -4.06 3.14 17.07
CA LEU A 17 -3.11 2.83 18.15
C LEU A 17 -1.69 2.56 17.65
N ARG A 18 -1.39 2.79 16.37
CA ARG A 18 -0.09 2.46 15.78
C ARG A 18 0.57 3.65 15.12
N LYS A 19 1.90 3.66 15.21
CA LYS A 19 2.75 4.42 14.30
C LYS A 19 2.91 3.61 13.01
N VAL A 20 2.57 4.20 11.89
CA VAL A 20 2.60 3.56 10.57
C VAL A 20 3.45 4.38 9.60
N GLU A 21 4.06 3.67 8.66
CA GLU A 21 4.84 4.20 7.56
C GLU A 21 4.54 3.34 6.33
N ILE A 22 4.32 3.99 5.19
CA ILE A 22 3.99 3.37 3.92
C ILE A 22 4.97 3.92 2.88
N ASP A 23 5.65 3.04 2.17
CA ASP A 23 6.70 3.42 1.22
C ASP A 23 6.13 4.24 0.05
N ALA A 24 4.95 3.88 -0.45
CA ALA A 24 4.29 4.61 -1.51
C ALA A 24 2.77 4.54 -1.48
N LEU A 25 2.11 5.64 -1.87
CA LEU A 25 0.67 5.69 -2.09
C LEU A 25 0.37 6.07 -3.54
N PHE A 26 -0.49 5.28 -4.19
CA PHE A 26 -0.98 5.53 -5.53
C PHE A 26 -2.50 5.64 -5.53
N ILE A 27 -3.03 6.73 -6.09
CA ILE A 27 -4.47 7.01 -6.11
C ILE A 27 -4.98 7.08 -7.54
N PHE A 28 -6.01 6.30 -7.85
CA PHE A 28 -6.78 6.41 -9.08
C PHE A 28 -8.26 6.38 -8.75
N GLU A 29 -8.97 7.49 -9.02
CA GLU A 29 -10.35 7.66 -8.58
C GLU A 29 -10.51 7.36 -7.08
N ASN A 30 -11.42 6.45 -6.71
CA ASN A 30 -11.64 6.04 -5.34
C ASN A 30 -10.78 4.82 -4.93
N ILE A 31 -9.83 4.39 -5.77
CA ILE A 31 -8.92 3.26 -5.48
C ILE A 31 -7.60 3.81 -4.95
N TRP A 32 -7.27 3.42 -3.73
CA TRP A 32 -6.02 3.76 -3.07
C TRP A 32 -5.18 2.49 -2.93
N LEU A 33 -3.99 2.51 -3.53
CA LEU A 33 -2.99 1.45 -3.40
C LEU A 33 -1.89 1.93 -2.45
N LEU A 34 -1.81 1.28 -1.31
CA LEU A 34 -0.74 1.48 -0.35
C LEU A 34 0.28 0.39 -0.64
N CYS A 35 1.49 0.80 -0.99
CA CYS A 35 2.54 -0.11 -1.42
C CYS A 35 3.62 -0.17 -0.34
N GLU A 36 3.95 -1.39 0.05
CA GLU A 36 5.15 -1.74 0.77
C GLU A 36 6.10 -2.42 -0.21
N ASP A 37 7.29 -1.86 -0.40
CA ASP A 37 8.36 -2.46 -1.20
C ASP A 37 9.51 -2.86 -0.27
N THR A 38 9.67 -4.17 -0.06
CA THR A 38 10.72 -4.67 0.83
C THR A 38 11.84 -5.38 0.10
N ILE A 39 13.06 -4.99 0.48
CA ILE A 39 14.30 -5.70 0.14
C ILE A 39 14.80 -6.59 1.28
N LYS A 40 14.09 -6.67 2.41
CA LYS A 40 14.50 -7.46 3.57
C LYS A 40 14.28 -8.95 3.31
N SER A 41 15.33 -9.74 3.50
CA SER A 41 15.26 -11.21 3.43
C SER A 41 15.20 -11.88 4.82
N ALA A 42 15.76 -11.25 5.85
CA ALA A 42 15.70 -11.74 7.23
C ALA A 42 14.41 -11.29 7.95
N ASN A 43 13.82 -12.18 8.76
CA ASN A 43 12.60 -11.94 9.55
C ASN A 43 11.38 -11.47 8.74
N ILE A 44 11.26 -11.95 7.48
CA ILE A 44 10.19 -11.54 6.56
C ILE A 44 8.79 -11.71 7.16
N LYS A 45 8.53 -12.78 7.93
CA LYS A 45 7.22 -13.01 8.55
C LYS A 45 6.85 -11.97 9.60
N GLU A 46 7.82 -11.53 10.41
CA GLU A 46 7.60 -10.48 11.40
C GLU A 46 7.34 -9.13 10.71
N HIS A 47 8.04 -8.87 9.61
CA HIS A 47 7.82 -7.70 8.77
C HIS A 47 6.41 -7.71 8.18
N ILE A 48 6.01 -8.82 7.55
CA ILE A 48 4.67 -9.05 7.01
C ILE A 48 3.61 -8.84 8.08
N ARG A 49 3.79 -9.42 9.28
CA ARG A 49 2.86 -9.25 10.40
C ARG A 49 2.71 -7.77 10.77
N THR A 50 3.83 -7.08 10.96
CA THR A 50 3.84 -5.65 11.33
C THR A 50 3.10 -4.81 10.31
N LYS A 51 3.36 -5.06 9.01
CA LYS A 51 2.72 -4.33 7.92
C LYS A 51 1.24 -4.72 7.79
N ASN A 52 0.88 -5.99 7.89
CA ASN A 52 -0.52 -6.43 7.88
C ASN A 52 -1.34 -5.75 8.99
N GLU A 53 -0.78 -5.64 10.20
CA GLU A 53 -1.42 -4.96 11.31
C GLU A 53 -1.53 -3.44 11.07
N ALA A 54 -0.49 -2.79 10.55
CA ALA A 54 -0.52 -1.37 10.18
C ALA A 54 -1.61 -1.07 9.13
N PHE A 55 -1.70 -1.89 8.08
CA PHE A 55 -2.71 -1.75 7.04
C PHE A 55 -4.11 -2.04 7.57
N GLY A 56 -4.24 -2.98 8.50
CA GLY A 56 -5.49 -3.21 9.23
C GLY A 56 -5.95 -1.97 10.02
N GLU A 57 -5.04 -1.30 10.72
CA GLU A 57 -5.36 -0.06 11.45
C GLU A 57 -5.70 1.11 10.51
N ILE A 58 -5.03 1.22 9.36
CA ILE A 58 -5.38 2.22 8.34
C ILE A 58 -6.78 2.00 7.81
N LYS A 59 -7.15 0.75 7.46
CA LYS A 59 -8.50 0.44 6.97
C LYS A 59 -9.58 0.77 8.00
N LYS A 60 -9.34 0.48 9.28
CA LYS A 60 -10.27 0.80 10.37
C LYS A 60 -10.39 2.31 10.61
N ASN A 61 -9.31 3.06 10.45
CA ASN A 61 -9.21 4.48 10.79
C ASN A 61 -8.99 5.36 9.53
N LEU A 62 -9.64 5.01 8.42
CA LEU A 62 -9.35 5.60 7.11
C LEU A 62 -9.55 7.12 7.06
N SER A 63 -10.54 7.65 7.79
CA SER A 63 -10.73 9.11 7.89
C SER A 63 -9.51 9.79 8.51
N SER A 64 -9.03 9.27 9.65
CA SER A 64 -7.83 9.80 10.30
C SER A 64 -6.60 9.67 9.41
N PHE A 65 -6.52 8.62 8.60
CA PHE A 65 -5.43 8.46 7.63
C PHE A 65 -5.50 9.49 6.50
N GLN A 66 -6.69 9.73 5.94
CA GLN A 66 -6.90 10.78 4.94
C GLN A 66 -6.55 12.17 5.50
N ASP A 67 -7.00 12.49 6.72
CA ASP A 67 -6.69 13.77 7.37
C ASP A 67 -5.17 13.97 7.52
N LYS A 68 -4.45 12.94 7.97
CA LYS A 68 -2.99 12.98 8.10
C LYS A 68 -2.28 13.14 6.76
N LEU A 69 -2.77 12.49 5.70
CA LEU A 69 -2.22 12.69 4.36
C LEU A 69 -2.44 14.12 3.85
N ILE A 70 -3.59 14.74 4.16
CA ILE A 70 -3.86 16.13 3.76
C ILE A 70 -2.96 17.10 4.52
N GLU A 71 -2.72 16.85 5.81
CA GLU A 71 -1.76 17.64 6.61
C GLU A 71 -0.34 17.56 6.03
N LEU A 72 0.11 16.36 5.64
CA LEU A 72 1.46 16.12 5.10
C LEU A 72 1.61 16.60 3.65
N PHE A 73 0.56 16.47 2.84
CA PHE A 73 0.55 16.75 1.41
C PHE A 73 -0.60 17.71 1.06
N PRO A 74 -0.55 18.97 1.52
CA PRO A 74 -1.64 19.93 1.29
C PRO A 74 -1.85 20.23 -0.21
N ASP A 75 -0.81 20.11 -1.03
CA ASP A 75 -0.89 20.23 -2.50
C ASP A 75 -1.69 19.09 -3.14
N LYS A 76 -1.87 17.97 -2.45
CA LYS A 76 -2.69 16.82 -2.87
C LYS A 76 -4.09 16.81 -2.24
N ALA A 77 -4.47 17.84 -1.47
CA ALA A 77 -5.73 17.86 -0.75
C ALA A 77 -6.97 17.67 -1.65
N GLU A 78 -6.96 18.23 -2.87
CA GLU A 78 -8.05 18.04 -3.83
C GLU A 78 -8.18 16.58 -4.29
N LEU A 79 -7.05 15.91 -4.53
CA LEU A 79 -7.00 14.49 -4.88
C LEU A 79 -7.49 13.63 -3.72
N LEU A 80 -7.02 13.93 -2.51
CA LEU A 80 -7.30 13.17 -1.30
C LEU A 80 -8.77 13.30 -0.87
N ASN A 81 -9.37 14.50 -1.01
CA ASN A 81 -10.77 14.76 -0.65
C ASN A 81 -11.78 14.47 -1.76
N ARG A 82 -11.35 13.97 -2.92
CA ARG A 82 -12.23 13.80 -4.09
C ARG A 82 -13.41 12.86 -3.81
N TYR A 83 -13.24 11.90 -2.92
CA TYR A 83 -14.27 10.94 -2.54
C TYR A 83 -14.44 10.91 -1.02
N ASP A 84 -15.69 10.74 -0.59
CA ASP A 84 -15.98 10.43 0.81
C ASP A 84 -15.27 9.14 1.24
N VAL A 85 -14.80 9.12 2.49
CA VAL A 85 -14.07 7.99 3.09
C VAL A 85 -14.77 6.65 2.86
N GLY A 86 -16.10 6.60 3.00
CA GLY A 86 -16.88 5.37 2.81
C GLY A 86 -16.91 4.83 1.37
N ARG A 87 -16.47 5.62 0.38
CA ARG A 87 -16.36 5.21 -1.02
C ARG A 87 -14.95 4.80 -1.41
N ILE A 88 -13.95 5.12 -0.59
CA ILE A 88 -12.55 4.81 -0.87
C ILE A 88 -12.32 3.31 -0.68
N LYS A 89 -11.73 2.68 -1.69
CA LYS A 89 -11.30 1.27 -1.66
C LYS A 89 -9.80 1.23 -1.47
N VAL A 90 -9.37 0.71 -0.32
CA VAL A 90 -7.98 0.66 0.09
C VAL A 90 -7.43 -0.75 -0.10
N TYR A 91 -6.37 -0.88 -0.90
CA TYR A 91 -5.66 -2.13 -1.13
C TYR A 91 -4.23 -2.00 -0.66
N GLY A 92 -3.78 -2.97 0.15
CA GLY A 92 -2.41 -3.03 0.60
C GLY A 92 -1.60 -3.97 -0.25
N LEU A 93 -0.67 -3.45 -1.03
CA LEU A 93 0.22 -4.24 -1.86
C LEU A 93 1.53 -4.47 -1.11
N TYR A 94 1.89 -5.74 -0.95
CA TYR A 94 3.18 -6.13 -0.39
C TYR A 94 4.05 -6.69 -1.52
N VAL A 95 5.03 -5.91 -1.95
CA VAL A 95 5.97 -6.27 -3.00
C VAL A 95 7.24 -6.80 -2.33
N SER A 96 7.57 -8.05 -2.63
CA SER A 96 8.76 -8.70 -2.11
C SER A 96 9.72 -9.01 -3.25
N LYS A 97 11.01 -8.76 -3.02
CA LYS A 97 12.08 -9.17 -3.95
C LYS A 97 12.24 -10.68 -4.00
N GLU A 98 11.99 -11.38 -2.89
CA GLU A 98 12.07 -12.83 -2.79
C GLU A 98 10.68 -13.46 -2.82
N GLU A 99 10.58 -14.71 -3.27
CA GLU A 99 9.32 -15.45 -3.20
C GLU A 99 8.90 -15.63 -1.74
N VAL A 100 7.71 -15.13 -1.41
CA VAL A 100 7.13 -15.32 -0.08
C VAL A 100 6.26 -16.57 -0.14
N SER A 101 6.70 -17.63 0.52
CA SER A 101 5.89 -18.85 0.69
C SER A 101 5.12 -18.78 2.01
N LEU A 102 3.80 -18.58 1.90
CA LEU A 102 2.87 -18.61 3.03
C LEU A 102 2.06 -19.91 3.01
N SER A 103 1.77 -20.48 4.18
CA SER A 103 0.74 -21.51 4.29
C SER A 103 -0.66 -20.90 4.09
N GLU A 104 -1.68 -21.72 3.85
CA GLU A 104 -3.07 -21.24 3.74
C GLU A 104 -3.55 -20.49 5.01
N ASP A 105 -3.08 -20.92 6.18
CA ASP A 105 -3.43 -20.26 7.45
C ASP A 105 -2.73 -18.91 7.59
N GLU A 106 -1.48 -18.81 7.12
CA GLU A 106 -0.73 -17.55 7.09
C GLU A 106 -1.32 -16.56 6.10
N ASP A 107 -1.78 -17.03 4.94
CA ASP A 107 -2.45 -16.19 3.94
C ASP A 107 -3.75 -15.58 4.50
N LYS A 108 -4.55 -16.37 5.23
CA LYS A 108 -5.74 -15.88 5.94
C LYS A 108 -5.37 -14.88 7.04
N LEU A 109 -4.29 -15.14 7.78
CA LEU A 109 -3.81 -14.26 8.85
C LEU A 109 -3.36 -12.90 8.30
N PHE A 110 -2.76 -12.88 7.11
CA PHE A 110 -2.23 -11.69 6.46
C PHE A 110 -3.17 -11.08 5.40
N SER A 111 -4.48 -11.27 5.59
CA SER A 111 -5.53 -10.86 4.66
C SER A 111 -5.67 -9.34 4.41
N ASN A 112 -4.95 -8.48 5.15
CA ASN A 112 -4.93 -7.06 4.80
C ASN A 112 -3.99 -6.74 3.63
N LEU A 113 -3.08 -7.66 3.30
CA LEU A 113 -2.07 -7.52 2.27
C LEU A 113 -2.39 -8.39 1.05
N ILE A 114 -2.04 -7.87 -0.11
CA ILE A 114 -2.02 -8.57 -1.39
C ILE A 114 -0.55 -8.75 -1.76
N PHE A 115 -0.09 -10.00 -1.75
CA PHE A 115 1.30 -10.32 -2.04
C PHE A 115 1.57 -10.28 -3.54
N ILE A 116 2.44 -9.36 -3.95
CA ILE A 116 2.94 -9.27 -5.32
C ILE A 116 4.27 -10.03 -5.40
N GLN A 117 4.20 -11.26 -5.89
CA GLN A 117 5.36 -12.12 -6.06
C GLN A 117 6.26 -11.62 -7.21
N PRO A 118 7.57 -11.92 -7.20
CA PRO A 118 8.50 -11.50 -8.25
C PRO A 118 8.04 -11.86 -9.68
N LYS A 119 7.46 -13.06 -9.85
CA LYS A 119 6.89 -13.50 -11.15
C LYS A 119 5.78 -12.57 -11.64
N THR A 120 4.88 -12.17 -10.75
CA THR A 120 3.78 -11.24 -11.05
C THR A 120 4.33 -9.86 -11.42
N LEU A 121 5.31 -9.36 -10.66
CA LEU A 121 5.94 -8.07 -10.94
C LEU A 121 6.65 -8.07 -12.30
N ASN A 122 7.43 -9.11 -12.60
CA ASN A 122 8.12 -9.27 -13.87
C ASN A 122 7.16 -9.29 -15.06
N TYR A 123 6.01 -9.97 -14.91
CA TYR A 123 4.97 -9.99 -15.93
C TYR A 123 4.40 -8.59 -16.19
N PHE A 124 4.06 -7.84 -15.15
CA PHE A 124 3.56 -6.47 -15.29
C PHE A 124 4.61 -5.52 -15.86
N GLN A 125 5.88 -5.69 -15.48
CA GLN A 125 6.99 -4.92 -16.05
C GLN A 125 7.12 -5.17 -17.56
N TRP A 126 7.04 -6.44 -17.98
CA TRP A 126 7.08 -6.81 -19.39
C TRP A 126 5.92 -6.17 -20.17
N ILE A 127 4.68 -6.26 -19.67
CA ILE A 127 3.52 -5.61 -20.28
C ILE A 127 3.75 -4.10 -20.40
N SER A 128 4.19 -3.45 -19.32
CA SER A 128 4.41 -2.01 -19.30
C SER A 128 5.45 -1.57 -20.33
N GLN A 129 6.53 -2.34 -20.48
CA GLN A 129 7.56 -2.10 -21.49
C GLN A 129 7.00 -2.24 -22.91
N CYS A 130 6.22 -3.28 -23.20
CA CYS A 130 5.59 -3.47 -24.50
C CYS A 130 4.64 -2.32 -24.87
N ILE A 131 3.83 -1.84 -23.92
CA ILE A 131 2.90 -0.72 -24.16
C ILE A 131 3.66 0.58 -24.41
N LYS A 132 4.76 0.85 -23.69
CA LYS A 132 5.58 2.06 -23.89
C LYS A 132 6.30 2.11 -25.24
N LEU A 133 6.50 0.95 -25.87
CA LEU A 133 7.13 0.82 -27.17
C LEU A 133 6.13 0.91 -28.34
N SER A 134 4.82 0.94 -28.04
CA SER A 134 3.71 1.07 -29.00
C SER A 134 3.29 2.52 -29.16
#